data_AF-A0A7J6WQZ4-F1
#
_entry.id   AF-A0A7J6WQZ4-F1
#
_cell.length_a   1.000
_cell.length_b   1.000
_cell.length_c   1.000
_cell.angle_alpha   90.00
_cell.angle_beta   90.00
_cell.angle_gamma   90.00
#
_symmetry.space_group_name_H-M   'P 1'
#
loop_
_entity.id
_entity.type
_entity.pdbx_description
1 polymer ?
#
loop_
_entity_poly.entity_id
_entity_poly.type
_entity_poly.pdbx_seq_one_letter_code
_entity_poly.pdbx_strand_id
1 'polypeptide(L)'
;VERTRLRPVASGLLTPFQGLSFLGFQLLLGLGILLQLNNYSRVLGASSLLLVFSYPLVKRLTFWDKEDDLKVGVKSTALRFGDLTKNWVTGFGIACISSLALSGYNADIGWPFYPFLLAASGQMAWQICTVDLSSRAECNRKFVSNKWFGALVYSGILFGKLAS
;
A
#
# COMPACT_ATOMS: atom_id res chain seq x y z
N VAL A 1 -21.85 10.01 -6.92
CA VAL A 1 -21.66 10.03 -5.44
C VAL A 1 -22.28 8.80 -4.75
N GLU A 2 -22.55 7.69 -5.47
CA GLU A 2 -23.16 6.49 -4.84
C GLU A 2 -22.17 5.65 -4.03
N ARG A 3 -20.93 5.51 -4.50
CA ARG A 3 -19.89 4.65 -3.88
C ARG A 3 -19.43 5.10 -2.50
N THR A 4 -19.57 6.39 -2.17
CA THR A 4 -19.07 6.99 -0.92
C THR A 4 -20.17 7.32 0.08
N ARG A 5 -21.43 7.08 -0.28
CA ARG A 5 -22.60 7.41 0.54
C ARG A 5 -22.68 6.61 1.84
N LEU A 6 -22.14 5.39 1.84
CA LEU A 6 -22.10 4.50 3.01
C LEU A 6 -20.88 4.72 3.91
N ARG A 7 -20.00 5.67 3.59
CA ARG A 7 -18.84 5.94 4.46
C ARG A 7 -19.35 6.55 5.77
N PRO A 8 -18.85 6.10 6.93
CA PRO A 8 -19.48 6.40 8.22
C PRO A 8 -19.53 7.90 8.57
N VAL A 9 -18.59 8.71 8.05
CA VAL A 9 -18.60 10.17 8.21
C VAL A 9 -19.55 10.86 7.21
N ALA A 10 -19.77 10.29 6.03
CA ALA A 10 -20.68 10.81 5.00
C ALA A 10 -22.13 10.39 5.21
N SER A 11 -22.36 9.25 5.89
CA SER A 11 -23.68 8.76 6.28
C SER A 11 -24.17 9.32 7.62
N GLY A 12 -23.38 10.19 8.27
CA GLY A 12 -23.71 10.79 9.57
C GLY A 12 -23.68 9.83 10.75
N LEU A 13 -23.14 8.61 10.57
CA LEU A 13 -23.05 7.59 11.63
C LEU A 13 -21.96 7.92 12.66
N LEU A 14 -20.92 8.66 12.27
CA LEU A 14 -19.83 9.08 13.15
C LEU A 14 -19.61 10.60 13.07
N THR A 15 -19.38 11.22 14.23
CA THR A 15 -19.03 12.65 14.28
C THR A 15 -17.56 12.87 13.90
N PRO A 16 -17.21 14.01 13.29
CA PRO A 16 -15.81 14.33 12.97
C PRO A 16 -14.89 14.30 14.20
N PHE A 17 -15.43 14.66 15.37
CA PHE A 17 -14.71 14.64 16.65
C PHE A 17 -14.35 13.22 17.12
N GLN A 18 -15.20 12.22 16.87
CA GLN A 18 -14.85 10.81 17.15
C GLN A 18 -13.70 10.34 16.26
N GLY A 19 -13.72 10.73 14.98
CA GLY A 19 -12.63 10.43 14.04
C GLY A 19 -11.31 11.08 14.47
N LEU A 20 -11.33 12.33 14.93
CA LEU A 20 -10.14 13.03 15.42
C LEU A 20 -9.60 12.40 16.72
N SER A 21 -10.49 11.98 17.62
CA SER A 21 -10.11 11.31 18.87
C SER A 21 -9.45 9.95 18.58
N PHE A 22 -10.01 9.16 17.66
CA PHE A 22 -9.43 7.89 17.23
C PHE A 22 -8.08 8.07 16.55
N LEU A 23 -7.94 9.09 15.69
CA LEU A 23 -6.66 9.45 15.07
C LEU A 23 -5.63 9.85 16.13
N GLY A 24 -6.01 10.69 17.10
CA GLY A 24 -5.14 11.10 18.20
C GLY A 24 -4.67 9.89 19.02
N PHE A 25 -5.58 8.97 19.36
CA PHE A 25 -5.24 7.73 20.05
C PHE A 25 -4.23 6.87 19.26
N GLN A 26 -4.46 6.67 17.96
CA GLN A 26 -3.55 5.90 17.10
C GLN A 26 -2.16 6.53 17.00
N LEU A 27 -2.09 7.87 16.93
CA LEU A 27 -0.83 8.61 16.90
C LEU A 27 -0.09 8.55 18.23
N LEU A 28 -0.79 8.65 19.36
CA LEU A 28 -0.21 8.52 20.70
C LEU A 28 0.32 7.11 20.94
N LEU A 29 -0.43 6.08 20.53
CA LEU A 29 0.02 4.69 20.61
C LEU A 29 1.28 4.47 19.75
N GLY A 30 1.29 4.98 18.52
CA GLY A 30 2.45 4.94 17.64
C GLY A 30 3.67 5.68 18.22
N LEU A 31 3.45 6.83 18.85
CA LEU A 31 4.49 7.60 19.53
C LEU A 31 5.07 6.81 20.72
N GLY A 32 4.21 6.17 21.51
CA GLY A 32 4.62 5.33 22.64
C GLY A 32 5.52 4.17 22.22
N ILE A 33 5.26 3.56 21.06
CA ILE A 33 6.13 2.53 20.48
C ILE A 33 7.46 3.17 20.02
N LEU A 34 7.42 4.28 19.29
CA LEU A 34 8.63 4.95 18.77
C LEU A 34 9.61 5.39 19.87
N LEU A 35 9.10 5.81 21.04
CA LEU A 35 9.96 6.21 22.16
C LEU A 35 10.70 5.04 22.80
N GLN A 36 10.18 3.81 22.68
CA GLN A 36 10.83 2.59 23.17
C GLN A 36 11.93 2.07 22.22
N LEU A 37 12.00 2.58 20.99
CA LEU A 37 13.00 2.15 19.99
C LEU A 37 14.26 3.02 19.99
N ASN A 38 15.31 2.52 19.33
CA ASN A 38 16.59 3.19 19.14
C ASN A 38 16.46 4.56 18.46
N ASN A 39 17.42 5.46 18.73
CA ASN A 39 17.48 6.81 18.17
C ASN A 39 17.39 6.81 16.63
N TYR A 40 18.00 5.83 15.96
CA TYR A 40 17.90 5.64 14.51
C TYR A 40 16.46 5.43 14.04
N SER A 41 15.73 4.51 14.69
CA SER A 41 14.32 4.23 14.38
C SER A 41 13.42 5.42 14.66
N ARG A 42 13.74 6.23 15.68
CA ARG A 42 12.99 7.45 16.00
C ARG A 42 13.09 8.49 14.90
N VAL A 43 14.32 8.77 14.42
CA VAL A 43 14.54 9.73 13.33
C VAL A 43 13.92 9.25 12.02
N LEU A 44 14.11 7.97 11.69
CA LEU A 44 13.54 7.38 10.48
C LEU A 44 12.00 7.38 10.54
N GLY A 45 11.43 6.98 11.67
CA GLY A 45 9.99 7.03 11.91
C GLY A 45 9.42 8.45 11.78
N ALA A 46 10.06 9.44 12.40
CA ALA A 46 9.66 10.85 12.30
C ALA A 46 9.72 11.36 10.86
N SER A 47 10.76 11.00 10.09
CA SER A 47 10.86 11.41 8.68
C SER A 47 9.74 10.82 7.81
N SER A 48 9.29 9.59 8.09
CA SER A 48 8.21 8.95 7.33
C SER A 48 6.86 9.65 7.50
N LEU A 49 6.62 10.32 8.64
CA LEU A 49 5.37 11.05 8.89
C LEU A 49 5.16 12.19 7.89
N LEU A 50 6.24 12.79 7.37
CA LEU A 50 6.17 13.81 6.31
C LEU A 50 5.51 13.25 5.05
N LEU A 51 5.81 12.00 4.68
CA LEU A 51 5.19 11.34 3.52
C LEU A 51 3.73 10.96 3.79
N VAL A 52 3.41 10.54 5.01
CA VAL A 52 2.04 10.20 5.40
C VAL A 52 1.14 11.44 5.39
N PHE A 53 1.64 12.58 5.91
CA PHE A 53 0.90 13.83 5.92
C PHE A 53 0.81 14.47 4.53
N SER A 54 1.81 14.28 3.68
CA SER A 54 1.76 14.77 2.31
C SER A 54 0.75 14.00 1.46
N TYR A 55 0.46 12.72 1.74
CA TYR A 55 -0.45 11.92 0.93
C TYR A 55 -1.85 12.57 0.74
N PRO A 56 -2.58 12.99 1.79
CA PRO A 56 -3.83 13.74 1.62
C PRO A 56 -3.67 15.10 0.94
N LEU A 57 -2.54 15.79 1.16
CA LEU A 57 -2.27 17.09 0.55
C LEU A 57 -2.03 16.98 -0.95
N VAL A 58 -1.23 16.01 -1.37
CA VAL A 58 -0.99 15.69 -2.78
C VAL A 58 -2.32 15.39 -3.45
N LYS A 59 -3.17 14.59 -2.80
CA LYS A 59 -4.53 14.32 -3.29
C LYS A 59 -5.40 15.58 -3.45
N ARG A 60 -5.16 16.63 -2.65
CA ARG A 60 -5.89 17.90 -2.75
C ARG A 60 -5.29 18.84 -3.80
N LEU A 61 -3.96 18.82 -3.98
CA LEU A 61 -3.22 19.64 -4.94
C LEU A 61 -3.32 19.09 -6.36
N THR A 62 -3.34 17.77 -6.52
CA THR A 62 -3.75 17.15 -7.78
C THR A 62 -5.26 17.31 -7.92
N PHE A 63 -5.69 18.43 -8.53
CA PHE A 63 -7.08 18.74 -8.93
C PHE A 63 -7.71 17.71 -9.90
N TRP A 64 -7.04 16.60 -10.12
CA TRP A 64 -7.34 15.51 -11.05
C TRP A 64 -8.54 14.64 -10.63
N ASP A 65 -9.04 14.78 -9.39
CA ASP A 65 -10.07 13.87 -8.82
C ASP A 65 -11.47 14.52 -8.66
N LYS A 66 -11.69 15.75 -9.17
CA LYS A 66 -13.00 16.43 -9.03
C LYS A 66 -13.71 16.80 -10.32
N GLU A 67 -13.00 17.13 -11.40
CA GLU A 67 -13.64 17.54 -12.66
C GLU A 67 -13.75 16.41 -13.69
N ASP A 68 -12.84 15.43 -13.66
CA ASP A 68 -12.88 14.25 -14.55
C ASP A 68 -13.83 13.14 -14.06
N ASP A 69 -14.14 13.08 -12.76
CA ASP A 69 -15.00 12.05 -12.16
C ASP A 69 -16.51 12.35 -12.35
N LEU A 70 -16.86 13.57 -12.77
CA LEU A 70 -18.26 14.02 -12.88
C LEU A 70 -18.83 13.98 -14.31
N LYS A 71 -18.01 13.85 -15.36
CA LYS A 71 -18.48 13.89 -16.77
C LYS A 71 -18.21 12.64 -17.59
N VAL A 72 -17.25 11.78 -17.22
CA VAL A 72 -16.77 10.73 -18.14
C VAL A 72 -16.52 9.45 -17.37
N GLY A 73 -17.21 8.36 -17.73
CA GLY A 73 -16.88 7.02 -17.26
C GLY A 73 -15.40 6.71 -17.50
N VAL A 74 -14.65 6.65 -16.39
CA VAL A 74 -13.27 6.14 -16.25
C VAL A 74 -12.20 6.84 -17.11
N LYS A 75 -11.62 7.92 -16.58
CA LYS A 75 -10.27 8.38 -16.98
C LYS A 75 -9.40 8.60 -15.75
N SER A 76 -9.08 7.52 -15.04
CA SER A 76 -7.97 7.53 -14.08
C SER A 76 -6.63 7.60 -14.84
N THR A 77 -5.53 7.93 -14.16
CA THR A 77 -4.16 7.99 -14.70
C THR A 77 -3.77 6.72 -15.51
N ALA A 78 -4.44 5.60 -15.23
CA ALA A 78 -4.41 4.34 -15.98
C ALA A 78 -4.79 4.45 -17.47
N LEU A 79 -5.63 5.41 -17.89
CA LEU A 79 -5.98 5.60 -19.30
C LEU A 79 -5.02 6.55 -20.04
N ARG A 80 -4.38 7.48 -19.33
CA ARG A 80 -3.36 8.39 -19.90
C ARG A 80 -2.01 7.70 -20.05
N PHE A 81 -1.71 6.77 -19.14
CA PHE A 81 -0.55 5.89 -19.25
C PHE A 81 -0.86 4.57 -19.96
N GLY A 82 -2.12 4.25 -20.30
CA GLY A 82 -2.52 3.10 -21.13
C GLY A 82 -1.57 1.88 -21.03
N ASP A 83 -0.78 1.68 -22.08
CA ASP A 83 0.22 0.61 -22.19
C ASP A 83 1.43 0.76 -21.25
N LEU A 84 1.86 1.99 -20.97
CA LEU A 84 2.94 2.33 -20.04
C LEU A 84 2.56 2.07 -18.57
N THR A 85 1.26 1.99 -18.23
CA THR A 85 0.82 1.70 -16.86
C THR A 85 1.40 0.38 -16.36
N LYS A 86 1.40 -0.66 -17.21
CA LYS A 86 1.98 -1.97 -16.87
C LYS A 86 3.50 -1.87 -16.67
N ASN A 87 4.19 -1.04 -17.45
CA ASN A 87 5.64 -0.83 -17.32
C ASN A 87 6.00 -0.13 -16.00
N TRP A 88 5.27 0.92 -15.63
CA TRP A 88 5.49 1.62 -14.35
C TRP A 88 5.19 0.72 -13.15
N VAL A 89 4.08 -0.03 -13.20
CA VAL A 89 3.71 -0.97 -12.12
C VAL A 89 4.74 -2.10 -12.01
N THR A 90 5.27 -2.58 -13.14
CA THR A 90 6.37 -3.55 -13.16
C THR A 90 7.63 -2.96 -12.54
N GLY A 91 8.00 -1.73 -12.89
CA GLY A 91 9.14 -1.03 -12.32
C GLY A 91 9.04 -0.87 -10.80
N PHE A 92 7.90 -0.40 -10.30
CA PHE A 92 7.63 -0.31 -8.86
C PHE A 92 7.58 -1.68 -8.18
N GLY A 93 7.02 -2.69 -8.85
CA GLY A 93 6.99 -4.07 -8.37
C GLY A 93 8.39 -4.65 -8.20
N ILE A 94 9.26 -4.47 -9.21
CA ILE A 94 10.67 -4.89 -9.16
C ILE A 94 11.40 -4.15 -8.04
N ALA A 95 11.24 -2.83 -7.94
CA ALA A 95 11.87 -2.03 -6.89
C ALA A 95 11.42 -2.45 -5.47
N CYS A 96 10.15 -2.83 -5.32
CA CYS A 96 9.61 -3.36 -4.07
C CYS A 96 10.27 -4.71 -3.72
N ILE A 97 10.25 -5.68 -4.65
CA ILE A 97 10.84 -7.01 -4.41
C ILE A 97 12.35 -6.93 -4.18
N SER A 98 13.07 -6.08 -4.90
CA SER A 98 14.52 -5.88 -4.71
C SER A 98 14.82 -5.25 -3.35
N SER A 99 14.02 -4.27 -2.92
CA SER A 99 14.14 -3.69 -1.59
C SER A 99 13.86 -4.71 -0.48
N LEU A 100 12.85 -5.57 -0.64
CA LEU A 100 12.56 -6.65 0.30
C LEU A 100 13.70 -7.68 0.35
N ALA A 101 14.25 -8.07 -0.81
CA ALA A 101 15.37 -9.00 -0.88
C ALA A 101 16.61 -8.45 -0.17
N LEU A 102 16.95 -7.17 -0.44
CA LEU A 102 18.09 -6.49 0.19
C LEU A 102 17.88 -6.36 1.71
N SER A 103 16.65 -6.05 2.14
CA SER A 103 16.32 -5.99 3.56
C SER A 103 16.42 -7.36 4.24
N GLY A 104 16.02 -8.45 3.56
CA GLY A 104 16.13 -9.81 4.10
C GLY A 104 17.59 -10.27 4.22
N TYR A 105 18.41 -9.91 3.24
CA TYR A 105 19.85 -10.16 3.25
C TYR A 105 20.55 -9.40 4.40
N ASN A 106 20.29 -8.10 4.54
CA ASN A 106 20.87 -7.28 5.61
C ASN A 106 20.39 -7.66 7.02
N ALA A 107 19.29 -8.42 7.11
CA ALA A 107 18.71 -8.86 8.39
C ALA A 107 19.03 -10.33 8.72
N ASP A 108 19.94 -10.95 7.95
CA ASP A 108 20.38 -12.35 8.04
C ASP A 108 19.19 -13.29 8.28
N ILE A 109 18.13 -13.13 7.48
CA ILE A 109 16.94 -13.98 7.60
C ILE A 109 17.24 -15.35 6.99
N GLY A 110 16.84 -16.41 7.71
CA GLY A 110 17.06 -17.79 7.31
C GLY A 110 16.54 -18.13 5.92
N TRP A 111 17.08 -19.21 5.36
CA TRP A 111 16.83 -19.65 3.98
C TRP A 111 15.35 -19.75 3.56
N PRO A 112 14.35 -20.05 4.44
CA PRO A 112 12.95 -20.12 4.03
C PRO A 112 12.38 -18.80 3.51
N PHE A 113 12.98 -17.65 3.82
CA PHE A 113 12.50 -16.36 3.34
C PHE A 113 12.58 -16.24 1.80
N TYR A 114 13.64 -16.74 1.18
CA TYR A 114 13.88 -16.63 -0.26
C TYR A 114 12.85 -17.38 -1.15
N PRO A 115 12.46 -18.64 -0.88
CA PRO A 115 11.41 -19.31 -1.66
C PRO A 115 10.03 -18.65 -1.49
N PHE A 116 9.70 -18.15 -0.30
CA PHE A 116 8.46 -17.39 -0.09
C PHE A 116 8.47 -16.05 -0.85
N LEU A 117 9.63 -15.37 -0.90
CA LEU A 117 9.80 -14.15 -1.68
C LEU A 117 9.68 -14.42 -3.19
N LEU A 118 10.23 -15.53 -3.68
CA LEU A 118 10.05 -15.97 -5.07
C LEU A 118 8.58 -16.26 -5.39
N ALA A 119 7.85 -16.93 -4.50
CA ALA A 119 6.42 -17.18 -4.68
C ALA A 119 5.62 -15.87 -4.70
N ALA A 120 5.92 -14.92 -3.81
CA ALA A 120 5.29 -13.60 -3.78
C ALA A 120 5.59 -12.80 -5.06
N SER A 121 6.83 -12.84 -5.54
CA SER A 121 7.24 -12.22 -6.80
C SER A 121 6.52 -12.83 -8.00
N GLY A 122 6.42 -14.16 -8.07
CA GLY A 122 5.68 -14.87 -9.10
C GLY A 122 4.18 -14.53 -9.09
N GLN A 123 3.56 -14.44 -7.91
CA GLN A 123 2.17 -14.00 -7.78
C GLN A 123 1.98 -12.58 -8.30
N MET A 124 2.86 -11.64 -7.93
CA MET A 124 2.80 -10.24 -8.36
C MET A 124 3.00 -10.13 -9.88
N ALA A 125 3.98 -10.83 -10.44
CA ALA A 125 4.24 -10.88 -11.87
C ALA A 125 3.03 -11.46 -12.64
N TRP A 126 2.44 -12.55 -12.14
CA TRP A 126 1.21 -13.11 -12.72
C TRP A 126 0.06 -12.11 -12.68
N GLN A 127 -0.12 -11.37 -11.58
CA GLN A 127 -1.14 -10.32 -11.48
C GLN A 127 -0.92 -9.21 -12.51
N ILE A 128 0.32 -8.74 -12.70
CA ILE A 128 0.65 -7.67 -13.65
C ILE A 128 0.47 -8.13 -15.11
N CYS A 129 0.87 -9.35 -15.44
CA CYS A 129 0.73 -9.87 -16.79
C CYS A 129 -0.74 -10.12 -17.17
N THR A 130 -1.52 -10.70 -16.26
CA THR A 130 -2.90 -11.15 -16.55
C THR A 130 -3.96 -10.10 -16.27
N VAL A 131 -3.63 -8.96 -15.64
CA VAL A 131 -4.64 -7.92 -15.37
C VAL A 131 -5.07 -7.25 -16.67
N ASP A 132 -6.38 -7.27 -16.90
CA ASP A 132 -7.04 -6.39 -17.84
C ASP A 132 -7.43 -5.08 -17.15
N LEU A 133 -6.79 -3.99 -17.58
CA LEU A 133 -7.03 -2.65 -17.03
C LEU A 133 -8.33 -2.02 -17.56
N SER A 134 -8.94 -2.60 -18.61
CA SER A 134 -10.21 -2.14 -19.15
C SER A 134 -11.41 -2.56 -18.29
N SER A 135 -11.27 -3.66 -17.54
CA SER A 135 -12.33 -4.21 -16.68
C SER A 135 -12.16 -3.80 -15.21
N ARG A 136 -13.10 -2.98 -14.72
CA ARG A 136 -13.13 -2.54 -13.31
C ARG A 136 -13.32 -3.70 -12.33
N ALA A 137 -14.10 -4.72 -12.71
CA ALA A 137 -14.36 -5.88 -11.87
C ALA A 137 -13.09 -6.72 -11.66
N GLU A 138 -12.31 -6.91 -12.72
CA GLU A 138 -11.03 -7.62 -12.64
C GLU A 138 -9.99 -6.84 -11.84
N CYS A 139 -9.89 -5.53 -12.04
CA CYS A 139 -9.02 -4.66 -11.23
C CYS A 139 -9.33 -4.77 -9.74
N ASN A 140 -10.61 -4.75 -9.35
CA ASN A 140 -11.01 -4.91 -7.96
C ASN A 140 -10.68 -6.31 -7.42
N ARG A 141 -10.88 -7.37 -8.21
CA ARG A 141 -10.53 -8.75 -7.83
C ARG A 141 -9.03 -8.90 -7.60
N LYS A 142 -8.20 -8.35 -8.49
CA LYS A 142 -6.73 -8.36 -8.37
C LYS A 142 -6.28 -7.53 -7.17
N PHE A 143 -6.89 -6.36 -6.94
CA PHE A 143 -6.63 -5.56 -5.76
C PHE A 143 -6.94 -6.31 -4.45
N VAL A 144 -8.08 -6.99 -4.36
CA VAL A 144 -8.42 -7.82 -3.19
C VAL A 144 -7.47 -9.00 -3.04
N SER A 145 -6.92 -9.51 -4.14
CA SER A 145 -5.92 -10.59 -4.11
C SER A 145 -4.56 -10.15 -3.54
N ASN A 146 -4.27 -8.84 -3.41
CA ASN A 146 -3.02 -8.36 -2.80
C ASN A 146 -2.86 -8.76 -1.34
N LYS A 147 -3.95 -9.13 -0.64
CA LYS A 147 -3.85 -9.71 0.70
C LYS A 147 -2.99 -10.98 0.75
N TRP A 148 -3.03 -11.80 -0.31
CA TRP A 148 -2.22 -13.03 -0.40
C TRP A 148 -0.75 -12.73 -0.61
N PHE A 149 -0.43 -11.67 -1.35
CA PHE A 149 0.94 -11.18 -1.49
C PHE A 149 1.51 -10.79 -0.11
N GLY A 150 0.75 -10.02 0.66
CA GLY A 150 1.14 -9.66 2.03
C GLY A 150 1.28 -10.87 2.95
N ALA A 151 0.37 -11.84 2.86
CA ALA A 151 0.42 -13.07 3.65
C ALA A 151 1.65 -13.93 3.32
N LEU A 152 2.04 -14.03 2.05
CA LEU A 152 3.24 -14.75 1.61
C LEU A 152 4.52 -14.11 2.14
N VAL A 153 4.65 -12.79 2.02
CA VAL A 153 5.81 -12.05 2.52
C VAL A 153 5.92 -12.20 4.05
N TYR A 154 4.80 -12.03 4.77
CA TYR A 154 4.78 -12.20 6.22
C TYR A 154 5.16 -13.62 6.65
N SER A 155 4.61 -14.64 5.97
CA SER A 155 4.94 -16.05 6.25
C SER A 155 6.41 -16.33 6.00
N GLY A 156 6.99 -15.79 4.92
CA GLY A 156 8.41 -15.91 4.61
C GLY A 156 9.31 -15.30 5.69
N ILE A 157 8.94 -14.13 6.23
CA ILE A 157 9.68 -13.50 7.34
C ILE A 157 9.56 -14.35 8.61
N LEU A 158 8.37 -14.85 8.93
CA LEU A 158 8.13 -15.67 10.13
C LEU A 158 8.92 -16.97 10.08
N PHE A 159 8.79 -17.77 9.02
CA PHE A 159 9.54 -19.02 8.85
C PHE A 159 11.04 -18.78 8.69
N GLY A 160 11.43 -17.69 8.03
CA GLY A 160 12.82 -17.28 7.91
C GLY A 160 13.46 -16.99 9.27
N LYS A 161 12.73 -16.34 10.19
CA LYS A 161 13.21 -16.10 11.56
C LYS A 161 13.15 -17.32 12.47
N LEU A 162 12.25 -18.27 12.23
CA LEU A 162 12.19 -19.52 12.97
C LEU A 162 13.30 -20.51 12.60
N ALA A 163 13.83 -20.40 11.38
CA ALA A 163 14.87 -21.29 10.85
C ALA A 163 16.30 -20.69 10.89
N SER A 164 16.45 -19.48 11.43
CA SER A 164 17.73 -18.79 11.65
C SER A 164 18.12 -18.89 13.11
#